data_AF-A0A0B8Q8W0-F1
#
_entry.id   AF-A0A0B8Q8W0-F1
#
_cell.length_a   1.000
_cell.length_b   1.000
_cell.length_c   1.000
_cell.angle_alpha   90.00
_cell.angle_beta   90.00
_cell.angle_gamma   90.00
#
_symmetry.space_group_name_H-M   'P 1'
#
loop_
_entity.id
_entity.type
_entity.pdbx_description
1 polymer ?
#
loop_
_entity_poly.entity_id
_entity_poly.type
_entity_poly.pdbx_seq_one_letter_code
_entity_poly.pdbx_strand_id
1 'polypeptide(L)'
;MTLSWLIESEKYDLSERYSAQWNHIIDSLDALTRFQIAFADYLDDNPKALDRVTLKARLLQRKLNQLGLIAPLTVSAPSSATAMRWLDEVVDSNSGLEKLTQQEVMSECEALSLVIFRVYDHMLLDVGEELSHPLPELSSLH
;
A
#
# COMPACT_ATOMS: atom_id res chain seq x y z
N MET A 1 2.22 20.11 -34.67
CA MET A 1 1.39 18.89 -34.54
C MET A 1 2.09 17.81 -33.73
N THR A 2 3.38 17.50 -34.01
CA THR A 2 4.16 16.50 -33.24
C THR A 2 4.36 16.85 -31.77
N LEU A 3 4.58 18.13 -31.42
CA LEU A 3 4.76 18.56 -30.02
C LEU A 3 3.50 18.36 -29.17
N SER A 4 2.32 18.72 -29.70
CA SER A 4 1.05 18.55 -28.99
C SER A 4 0.74 17.08 -28.73
N TRP A 5 1.03 16.20 -29.70
CA TRP A 5 0.87 14.75 -29.53
C TRP A 5 1.84 14.16 -28.51
N LEU A 6 3.10 14.62 -28.49
CA LEU A 6 4.09 14.16 -27.50
C LEU A 6 3.68 14.55 -26.07
N ILE A 7 3.22 15.78 -25.88
CA ILE A 7 2.72 16.27 -24.58
C ILE A 7 1.47 15.49 -24.14
N GLU A 8 0.58 15.16 -25.08
CA GLU A 8 -0.62 14.38 -24.81
C GLU A 8 -0.28 12.92 -24.46
N SER A 9 0.72 12.33 -25.13
CA SER A 9 1.25 11.00 -24.84
C SER A 9 1.90 10.94 -23.45
N GLU A 10 2.76 11.89 -23.09
CA GLU A 10 3.40 11.93 -21.77
C GLU A 10 2.37 12.06 -20.63
N LYS A 11 1.34 12.90 -20.83
CA LYS A 11 0.23 13.01 -19.88
C LYS A 11 -0.61 11.74 -19.78
N TYR A 12 -0.80 11.04 -20.89
CA TYR A 12 -1.49 9.76 -20.92
C TYR A 12 -0.70 8.69 -20.15
N ASP A 13 0.61 8.59 -20.39
CA ASP A 13 1.50 7.65 -19.70
C ASP A 13 1.55 7.93 -18.19
N LEU A 14 1.59 9.20 -17.79
CA LEU A 14 1.50 9.61 -16.39
C LEU A 14 0.15 9.21 -15.77
N SER A 15 -0.95 9.43 -16.49
CA SER A 15 -2.29 9.05 -16.05
C SER A 15 -2.44 7.53 -15.87
N GLU A 16 -1.92 6.73 -16.80
CA GLU A 16 -1.91 5.26 -16.67
C GLU A 16 -1.07 4.81 -15.47
N ARG A 17 0.14 5.36 -15.30
CA ARG A 17 1.01 5.05 -14.16
C ARG A 17 0.32 5.37 -12.84
N TYR A 18 -0.26 6.56 -12.72
CA TYR A 18 -1.02 6.95 -11.53
C TYR A 18 -2.20 6.00 -11.28
N SER A 19 -2.98 5.68 -12.32
CA SER A 19 -4.12 4.77 -12.19
C SER A 19 -3.69 3.38 -11.71
N ALA A 20 -2.59 2.85 -12.24
CA ALA A 20 -2.03 1.56 -11.82
C ALA A 20 -1.56 1.59 -10.35
N GLN A 21 -0.83 2.63 -9.94
CA GLN A 21 -0.37 2.79 -8.56
C GLN A 21 -1.55 3.00 -7.59
N TRP A 22 -2.56 3.77 -7.97
CA TRP A 22 -3.79 3.96 -7.20
C TRP A 22 -4.52 2.63 -6.95
N ASN A 23 -4.60 1.77 -7.97
CA ASN A 23 -5.18 0.44 -7.81
C ASN A 23 -4.40 -0.40 -6.78
N HIS A 24 -3.07 -0.29 -6.72
CA HIS A 24 -2.27 -0.96 -5.69
C HIS A 24 -2.55 -0.43 -4.27
N ILE A 25 -2.81 0.86 -4.11
CA ILE A 25 -3.23 1.46 -2.83
C ILE A 25 -4.58 0.88 -2.40
N ILE A 26 -5.59 0.92 -3.28
CA ILE A 26 -6.93 0.42 -2.99
C ILE A 26 -6.92 -1.08 -2.66
N ASP A 27 -6.21 -1.88 -3.44
CA ASP A 27 -6.04 -3.31 -3.18
C ASP A 27 -5.42 -3.59 -1.80
N SER A 28 -4.50 -2.74 -1.35
CA SER A 28 -3.84 -2.88 -0.05
C SER A 28 -4.80 -2.54 1.09
N LEU A 29 -5.61 -1.49 0.93
CA LEU A 29 -6.65 -1.14 1.89
C LEU A 29 -7.76 -2.20 1.96
N ASP A 30 -8.16 -2.78 0.83
CA ASP A 30 -9.11 -3.90 0.79
C ASP A 30 -8.54 -5.14 1.48
N ALA A 31 -7.27 -5.47 1.24
CA ALA A 31 -6.60 -6.57 1.94
C ALA A 31 -6.55 -6.35 3.46
N LEU A 32 -6.27 -5.12 3.91
CA LEU A 32 -6.27 -4.74 5.33
C LEU A 32 -7.66 -4.91 5.95
N THR A 33 -8.69 -4.37 5.28
CA THR A 33 -10.08 -4.48 5.72
C THR A 33 -10.51 -5.95 5.85
N ARG A 34 -10.18 -6.79 4.86
CA ARG A 34 -10.49 -8.22 4.90
C ARG A 34 -9.77 -8.96 6.02
N PHE A 35 -8.55 -8.54 6.36
CA PHE A 35 -7.83 -9.07 7.51
C PHE A 35 -8.53 -8.71 8.83
N GLN A 36 -8.91 -7.43 9.00
CA GLN A 36 -9.67 -6.99 10.18
C GLN A 36 -10.97 -7.76 10.37
N ILE A 37 -11.75 -7.95 9.30
CA ILE A 37 -13.00 -8.72 9.31
C ILE A 37 -12.72 -10.18 9.70
N ALA A 38 -11.72 -10.81 9.07
CA ALA A 38 -11.39 -12.20 9.38
C ALA A 38 -10.95 -12.39 10.83
N PHE A 39 -10.26 -11.41 11.41
CA PHE A 39 -9.84 -11.45 12.82
C PHE A 39 -11.02 -11.26 13.77
N ALA A 40 -11.96 -10.34 13.46
CA ALA A 40 -13.19 -10.20 14.23
C ALA A 40 -14.01 -11.50 14.23
N ASP A 41 -14.19 -12.12 13.06
CA ASP A 41 -14.87 -13.43 12.92
C ASP A 41 -14.18 -14.55 13.72
N TYR A 42 -12.86 -14.45 13.92
CA TYR A 42 -12.09 -15.43 14.70
C TYR A 42 -12.35 -15.28 16.21
N LEU A 43 -12.46 -14.05 16.71
CA LEU A 43 -12.75 -13.77 18.11
C LEU A 43 -14.17 -14.17 18.53
N ASP A 44 -15.13 -14.14 17.60
CA ASP A 44 -16.53 -14.58 17.82
C ASP A 44 -16.70 -16.13 17.82
N ASP A 45 -15.71 -16.84 18.37
CA ASP A 45 -15.74 -18.27 18.71
C ASP A 45 -15.80 -19.26 17.50
N ASN A 46 -15.20 -18.87 16.37
CA ASN A 46 -14.97 -19.76 15.23
C ASN A 46 -13.48 -20.13 15.11
N PRO A 47 -12.96 -21.11 15.88
CA PRO A 47 -11.55 -21.49 15.84
C PRO A 47 -11.08 -22.02 14.48
N LYS A 48 -11.99 -22.44 13.57
CA LYS A 48 -11.66 -22.75 12.17
C LYS A 48 -11.40 -21.51 11.32
N ALA A 49 -11.60 -20.30 11.86
CA ALA A 49 -11.31 -19.03 11.21
C ALA A 49 -9.83 -18.65 11.27
N LEU A 50 -9.01 -19.30 12.11
CA LEU A 50 -7.58 -18.99 12.20
C LEU A 50 -6.85 -19.16 10.85
N ASP A 51 -7.22 -20.20 10.09
CA ASP A 51 -6.70 -20.41 8.74
C ASP A 51 -7.09 -19.27 7.78
N ARG A 52 -8.30 -18.72 7.93
CA ARG A 52 -8.73 -17.53 7.17
C ARG A 52 -7.93 -16.30 7.58
N VAL A 53 -7.76 -16.05 8.88
CA VAL A 53 -6.95 -14.93 9.38
C VAL A 53 -5.55 -15.00 8.82
N THR A 54 -4.91 -16.16 8.91
CA THR A 54 -3.57 -16.43 8.37
C THR A 54 -3.51 -16.14 6.88
N LEU A 55 -4.49 -16.63 6.11
CA LEU A 55 -4.56 -16.38 4.67
C LEU A 55 -4.70 -14.88 4.36
N LYS A 56 -5.53 -14.15 5.10
CA LYS A 56 -5.70 -12.70 4.91
C LYS A 56 -4.45 -11.92 5.32
N ALA A 57 -3.77 -12.32 6.39
CA ALA A 57 -2.50 -11.72 6.82
C ALA A 57 -1.42 -11.87 5.73
N ARG A 58 -1.29 -13.07 5.13
CA ARG A 58 -0.36 -13.30 4.01
C ARG A 58 -0.67 -12.46 2.78
N LEU A 59 -1.96 -12.31 2.46
CA LEU A 59 -2.39 -11.45 1.36
C LEU A 59 -2.04 -9.98 1.63
N LEU A 60 -2.30 -9.50 2.85
CA LEU A 60 -1.95 -8.15 3.28
C LEU A 60 -0.43 -7.92 3.22
N GLN A 61 0.37 -8.85 3.77
CA GLN A 61 1.83 -8.78 3.73
C GLN A 61 2.35 -8.68 2.29
N ARG A 62 1.83 -9.51 1.39
CA ARG A 62 2.19 -9.45 -0.02
C ARG A 62 1.84 -8.10 -0.66
N LYS A 63 0.68 -7.53 -0.35
CA LYS A 63 0.27 -6.22 -0.87
C LYS A 63 1.16 -5.09 -0.34
N LEU A 64 1.48 -5.09 0.95
CA LEU A 64 2.40 -4.12 1.55
C LEU A 64 3.82 -4.24 0.99
N ASN A 65 4.31 -5.45 0.75
CA ASN A 65 5.60 -5.68 0.09
C ASN A 65 5.59 -5.16 -1.36
N GLN A 66 4.47 -5.28 -2.08
CA GLN A 66 4.31 -4.66 -3.41
C GLN A 66 4.37 -3.14 -3.34
N LEU A 67 3.75 -2.51 -2.33
CA LEU A 67 3.90 -1.08 -2.10
C LEU A 67 5.35 -0.68 -1.79
N GLY A 68 6.12 -1.55 -1.13
CA GLY A 68 7.55 -1.37 -0.92
C GLY A 68 8.39 -1.31 -2.20
N LEU A 69 7.90 -1.87 -3.32
CA LEU A 69 8.54 -1.70 -4.63
C LEU A 69 8.22 -0.34 -5.27
N ILE A 70 7.09 0.26 -4.90
CA ILE A 70 6.64 1.57 -5.41
C ILE A 70 7.33 2.69 -4.62
N ALA A 71 7.36 2.59 -3.29
CA ALA A 71 7.92 3.60 -2.40
C ALA A 71 8.83 2.96 -1.33
N PRO A 72 10.04 2.50 -1.70
CA PRO A 72 10.90 1.72 -0.81
C PRO A 72 11.28 2.44 0.49
N LEU A 73 11.54 3.75 0.40
CA LEU A 73 11.97 4.57 1.53
C LEU A 73 10.84 4.82 2.52
N THR A 74 9.61 4.91 2.02
CA THR A 74 8.40 5.16 2.82
C THR A 74 7.99 3.93 3.63
N VAL A 75 8.08 2.75 3.01
CA VAL A 75 7.76 1.48 3.68
C VAL A 75 8.87 1.05 4.64
N SER A 76 10.14 1.32 4.31
CA SER A 76 11.28 1.01 5.18
C SER A 76 11.51 2.01 6.32
N ALA A 77 10.67 3.05 6.42
CA ALA A 77 10.79 4.07 7.45
C ALA A 77 10.69 3.45 8.85
N PRO A 78 11.44 3.95 9.85
CA PRO A 78 11.38 3.43 11.23
C PRO A 78 9.97 3.46 11.81
N SER A 79 9.16 4.44 11.40
CA SER A 79 7.76 4.62 11.79
C SER A 79 6.81 3.59 11.16
N SER A 80 7.26 2.82 10.18
CA SER A 80 6.52 1.74 9.49
C SER A 80 7.04 0.36 9.89
N ALA A 81 8.32 0.26 10.30
CA ALA A 81 9.02 -0.99 10.58
C ALA A 81 8.42 -1.82 11.72
N THR A 82 7.78 -1.20 12.72
CA THR A 82 7.17 -1.96 13.83
C THR A 82 5.93 -2.71 13.37
N ALA A 83 5.00 -2.04 12.69
CA ALA A 83 3.77 -2.66 12.20
C ALA A 83 4.04 -3.72 11.12
N MET A 84 5.04 -3.49 10.25
CA MET A 84 5.48 -4.47 9.26
C MET A 84 6.05 -5.73 9.93
N ARG A 85 6.92 -5.58 10.94
CA ARG A 85 7.46 -6.72 11.70
C ARG A 85 6.37 -7.49 12.44
N TRP A 86 5.41 -6.78 13.03
CA TRP A 86 4.25 -7.42 13.66
C TRP A 86 3.49 -8.29 12.66
N LEU A 87 3.26 -7.80 11.44
CA LEU A 87 2.58 -8.57 10.41
C LEU A 87 3.40 -9.80 9.96
N ASP A 88 4.73 -9.66 9.86
CA ASP A 88 5.62 -10.78 9.57
C ASP A 88 5.53 -11.87 10.65
N GLU A 89 5.55 -11.48 11.94
CA GLU A 89 5.40 -12.39 13.07
C GLU A 89 4.05 -13.13 13.03
N VAL A 90 2.97 -12.42 12.68
CA VAL A 90 1.63 -12.98 12.49
C VAL A 90 1.62 -14.03 11.37
N VAL A 91 2.31 -13.78 10.26
CA VAL A 91 2.35 -14.67 9.09
C VAL A 91 3.23 -15.90 9.30
N ASP A 92 4.40 -15.72 9.92
CA ASP A 92 5.42 -16.77 10.05
C ASP A 92 5.09 -17.76 11.16
N SER A 93 4.59 -17.24 12.28
CA SER A 93 4.56 -18.03 13.50
C SER A 93 3.20 -18.68 13.74
N ASN A 94 2.10 -18.12 13.19
CA ASN A 94 0.71 -18.41 13.59
C ASN A 94 0.49 -18.42 15.12
N SER A 95 1.49 -18.07 15.91
CA SER A 95 1.59 -18.30 17.34
C SER A 95 1.70 -16.92 17.96
N GLY A 96 0.59 -16.52 18.57
CA GLY A 96 0.43 -15.17 19.10
C GLY A 96 -0.98 -14.64 18.84
N LEU A 97 -1.57 -14.91 17.68
CA LEU A 97 -2.93 -14.47 17.33
C LEU A 97 -3.97 -14.88 18.37
N GLU A 98 -3.87 -16.09 18.93
CA GLU A 98 -4.78 -16.59 19.98
C GLU A 98 -4.70 -15.81 21.30
N LYS A 99 -3.61 -15.06 21.50
CA LYS A 99 -3.36 -14.27 22.72
C LYS A 99 -3.59 -12.78 22.50
N LEU A 100 -3.80 -12.35 21.26
CA LEU A 100 -4.02 -10.95 20.93
C LEU A 100 -5.48 -10.57 21.12
N THR A 101 -5.69 -9.43 21.74
CA THR A 101 -7.01 -8.81 21.86
C THR A 101 -7.41 -8.11 20.57
N GLN A 102 -8.72 -7.89 20.38
CA GLN A 102 -9.23 -7.07 19.28
C GLN A 102 -8.56 -5.70 19.22
N GLN A 103 -8.38 -5.06 20.39
CA GLN A 103 -7.83 -3.72 20.49
C GLN A 103 -6.36 -3.67 20.03
N GLU A 104 -5.54 -4.64 20.42
CA GLU A 104 -4.14 -4.72 19.98
C GLU A 104 -4.05 -4.89 18.45
N VAL A 105 -4.85 -5.79 17.87
CA VAL A 105 -4.85 -6.00 16.42
C VAL A 105 -5.35 -4.77 15.67
N MET A 106 -6.38 -4.08 16.17
CA MET A 106 -6.86 -2.86 15.52
C MET A 106 -5.82 -1.74 15.57
N SER A 107 -5.10 -1.58 16.68
CA SER A 107 -4.00 -0.60 16.78
C SER A 107 -2.90 -0.87 15.74
N GLU A 108 -2.53 -2.13 15.53
CA GLU A 108 -1.55 -2.48 14.50
C GLU A 108 -2.09 -2.28 13.08
N CYS A 109 -3.38 -2.56 12.85
CA CYS A 109 -4.03 -2.27 11.58
C CYS A 109 -4.08 -0.77 11.26
N GLU A 110 -4.32 0.08 12.26
CA GLU A 110 -4.24 1.53 12.11
C GLU A 110 -2.82 1.95 11.71
N ALA A 111 -1.80 1.39 12.36
CA ALA A 111 -0.40 1.64 12.00
C ALA A 111 -0.09 1.19 10.56
N LEU A 112 -0.57 0.03 10.12
CA LEU A 112 -0.43 -0.44 8.73
C LEU A 112 -1.18 0.46 7.73
N SER A 113 -2.36 0.97 8.10
CA SER A 113 -3.10 1.91 7.25
C SER A 113 -2.30 3.20 7.02
N LEU A 114 -1.59 3.70 8.03
CA LEU A 114 -0.70 4.85 7.92
C LEU A 114 0.46 4.57 6.97
N VAL A 115 1.00 3.34 6.94
CA VAL A 115 2.02 2.96 5.95
C VAL A 115 1.45 3.10 4.54
N ILE A 116 0.24 2.57 4.29
CA ILE A 116 -0.42 2.66 2.99
C ILE A 116 -0.66 4.13 2.59
N PHE A 117 -1.15 4.96 3.52
CA PHE A 117 -1.38 6.39 3.25
C PHE A 117 -0.11 7.16 2.95
N ARG A 118 1.02 6.86 3.61
CA ARG A 118 2.28 7.50 3.27
C ARG A 118 2.75 7.15 1.86
N VAL A 119 2.53 5.91 1.42
CA VAL A 119 2.84 5.52 0.03
C VAL A 119 1.94 6.27 -0.95
N TYR A 120 0.67 6.44 -0.60
CA TYR A 120 -0.26 7.27 -1.38
C TYR A 120 0.18 8.75 -1.44
N ASP A 121 0.60 9.33 -0.33
CA ASP A 121 1.10 10.71 -0.29
C ASP A 121 2.35 10.87 -1.16
N HIS A 122 3.27 9.90 -1.12
CA HIS A 122 4.45 9.88 -2.00
C HIS A 122 4.06 9.81 -3.47
N MET A 123 3.11 8.94 -3.82
CA MET A 123 2.57 8.84 -5.18
C MET A 123 1.97 10.17 -5.67
N LEU A 124 1.25 10.89 -4.80
CA LEU A 124 0.71 12.20 -5.16
C LEU A 124 1.80 13.26 -5.36
N LEU A 125 2.86 13.22 -4.54
CA LEU A 125 4.00 14.12 -4.69
C LEU A 125 4.71 13.88 -6.02
N ASP A 126 5.00 12.62 -6.36
CA ASP A 126 5.66 12.26 -7.61
C ASP A 126 4.86 12.74 -8.84
N VAL A 127 3.53 12.53 -8.84
CA VAL A 127 2.65 13.02 -9.91
C VAL A 127 2.62 14.55 -9.94
N GLY A 128 2.59 15.19 -8.77
CA GLY A 128 2.62 16.64 -8.65
C GLY A 128 3.91 17.25 -9.22
N GLU A 129 5.06 16.63 -8.94
CA GLU A 129 6.37 17.03 -9.47
C GLU A 129 6.41 16.86 -11.00
N GLU A 130 5.96 15.72 -11.53
CA GLU A 130 5.93 15.47 -12.97
C GLU A 130 5.03 16.46 -13.73
N LEU A 131 3.87 16.81 -13.17
CA LEU A 131 2.98 17.83 -13.74
C LEU A 131 3.54 19.26 -13.64
N SER A 132 4.47 19.50 -12.72
CA SER A 132 5.09 20.80 -12.48
C SER A 132 6.32 21.04 -13.36
N HIS A 133 6.82 20.02 -14.07
CA HIS A 133 7.93 20.21 -14.99
C HIS A 133 7.55 21.18 -16.12
N PRO A 134 8.33 22.25 -16.34
CA PRO A 134 8.10 23.13 -17.47
C PRO A 134 8.24 22.31 -18.77
N LEU A 135 7.33 22.55 -19.71
CA LEU A 135 7.42 21.95 -21.05
C LEU A 135 8.82 22.20 -21.61
N PRO A 136 9.50 21.19 -22.18
CA PRO A 136 10.85 21.35 -22.68
C PRO A 136 10.91 22.54 -23.63
N GLU A 137 11.74 23.54 -23.30
CA GLU A 137 11.96 24.68 -24.18
C GLU A 137 12.59 24.17 -25.47
N LEU A 138 11.84 24.31 -26.58
CA LEU A 138 12.41 24.13 -27.90
C LEU A 138 13.39 25.28 -28.11
N SER A 139 14.65 25.07 -27.74
CA SER A 139 15.75 25.91 -28.21
C SER A 139 15.58 26.05 -29.72
N SER A 140 15.30 27.30 -30.11
CA SER A 140 14.92 27.72 -31.44
C SER A 140 15.77 27.02 -32.51
N LEU A 141 15.11 26.17 -33.30
CA LEU A 141 15.60 25.74 -34.61
C LEU A 141 15.87 27.01 -35.44
N HIS A 142 17.14 27.40 -35.46
CA HIS A 142 17.69 28.40 -36.37
C HIS A 142 17.96 27.76 -37.73
#